data_AF-A0A5C4X4Y6-F1
#
_entry.id   AF-A0A5C4X4Y6-F1
#
_cell.length_a   1.000
_cell.length_b   1.000
_cell.length_c   1.000
_cell.angle_alpha   90.00
_cell.angle_beta   90.00
_cell.angle_gamma   90.00
#
_symmetry.space_group_name_H-M   'P 1'
#
loop_
_entity.id
_entity.type
_entity.pdbx_description
1 polymer ?
#
loop_
_entity_poly.entity_id
_entity_poly.type
_entity_poly.pdbx_seq_one_letter_code
_entity_poly.pdbx_strand_id
1 'polypeptide(L)' 'MIRNLQEPARRSLLLTALSYLLVVAGISLLILADEVPGAALLGSGVFLIGINELCLYIAKSSERPTTT' A
#
# COMPACT_ATOMS: atom_id res chain seq x y z
N MET A 1 -7.54 27.61 -6.98
CA MET A 1 -7.93 26.32 -7.61
C MET A 1 -6.85 25.23 -7.53
N ILE A 2 -5.56 25.57 -7.36
CA ILE A 2 -4.45 24.60 -7.28
C ILE A 2 -4.42 23.79 -5.96
N ARG A 3 -4.86 24.36 -4.83
CA ARG A 3 -4.87 23.67 -3.52
C ARG A 3 -5.77 22.42 -3.46
N ASN A 4 -6.93 22.44 -4.12
CA ASN A 4 -7.89 21.31 -4.10
C ASN A 4 -7.42 20.08 -4.91
N LEU A 5 -6.50 20.25 -5.87
CA LEU A 5 -5.87 19.14 -6.60
C LEU A 5 -4.65 18.57 -5.86
N GLN A 6 -4.05 19.38 -5.00
CA GLN A 6 -2.82 19.02 -4.27
C GLN A 6 -3.10 18.07 -3.10
N GLU A 7 -4.23 18.21 -2.41
CA GLU A 7 -4.64 17.27 -1.34
C GLU A 7 -4.89 15.83 -1.82
N PRO A 8 -5.66 15.55 -2.88
CA PRO A 8 -5.86 14.18 -3.36
C PRO A 8 -4.56 13.57 -3.89
N ALA A 9 -3.69 14.35 -4.53
CA ALA A 9 -2.38 13.89 -5.00
C ALA A 9 -1.40 13.63 -3.84
N ARG A 10 -1.39 14.46 -2.80
CA ARG A 10 -0.55 14.29 -1.62
C ARG A 10 -1.00 13.11 -0.75
N ARG A 11 -2.32 12.91 -0.63
CA ARG A 11 -2.91 11.74 0.05
C ARG A 11 -2.62 10.45 -0.71
N SER A 12 -2.70 10.49 -2.04
CA SER A 12 -2.30 9.40 -2.95
C SER A 12 -0.82 9.02 -2.77
N LEU A 13 0.09 9.99 -2.72
CA LEU A 13 1.52 9.75 -2.48
C LEU A 13 1.80 9.15 -1.10
N LEU A 14 1.14 9.66 -0.05
CA LEU A 14 1.27 9.12 1.30
C LEU A 14 0.75 7.69 1.39
N LEU A 15 -0.40 7.38 0.78
CA LEU A 15 -0.96 6.02 0.76
C LEU A 15 -0.05 5.05 0.00
N THR A 16 0.50 5.50 -1.13
CA THR A 16 1.44 4.71 -1.93
C THR A 16 2.73 4.43 -1.16
N ALA A 17 3.29 5.45 -0.50
CA ALA A 17 4.48 5.29 0.33
C ALA A 17 4.25 4.35 1.52
N LEU A 18 3.07 4.44 2.16
CA LEU A 18 2.71 3.60 3.29
C LEU A 18 2.49 2.15 2.86
N SER A 19 1.79 1.93 1.73
CA SER A 19 1.60 0.59 1.14
C SER A 19 2.92 -0.05 0.73
N TYR A 20 3.84 0.73 0.16
CA TYR A 20 5.19 0.25 -0.17
C TYR A 20 5.95 -0.20 1.08
N LEU A 21 5.91 0.58 2.16
CA LEU A 21 6.52 0.21 3.45
C LEU A 21 5.91 -1.07 4.03
N LEU A 22 4.58 -1.24 3.96
CA LEU A 22 3.89 -2.46 4.39
C LEU A 22 4.32 -3.68 3.57
N VAL A 23 4.45 -3.56 2.25
CA VAL A 23 4.92 -4.65 1.38
C VAL A 23 6.35 -5.04 1.74
N VAL A 24 7.26 -4.07 1.88
CA VAL A 24 8.66 -4.32 2.25
C VAL A 24 8.77 -4.95 3.64
N ALA A 25 7.98 -4.47 4.62
CA ALA A 25 7.93 -5.04 5.96
C ALA A 25 7.42 -6.49 5.95
N GLY A 26 6.36 -6.77 5.18
CA GLY A 26 5.81 -8.12 5.02
C GLY A 26 6.82 -9.10 4.43
N ILE A 27 7.55 -8.70 3.37
CA ILE A 27 8.63 -9.50 2.78
C ILE A 27 9.76 -9.75 3.79
N SER A 28 10.16 -8.71 4.53
CA SER A 28 11.24 -8.83 5.53
C SER A 28 10.87 -9.78 6.66
N LEU A 29 9.60 -9.74 7.12
CA LEU A 29 9.05 -10.67 8.11
C LEU A 29 8.97 -12.10 7.58
N LEU A 30 8.63 -12.28 6.31
CA LEU A 30 8.62 -13.60 5.67
C LEU A 30 10.03 -14.19 5.55
N ILE A 31 11.05 -13.36 5.31
CA ILE A 31 12.46 -13.80 5.33
C ILE A 31 12.89 -14.20 6.75
N LEU A 32 12.50 -13.42 7.76
CA LEU A 32 12.78 -13.74 9.16
C LEU A 32 11.96 -14.91 9.72
N ALA A 33 10.99 -15.42 8.96
CA ALA A 33 10.08 -16.46 9.43
C ALA A 33 10.72 -17.82 9.65
N ASP A 34 11.89 -18.05 9.04
CA ASP A 34 12.70 -19.26 9.27
C ASP A 34 13.27 -19.28 10.70
N GLU A 35 13.63 -18.10 11.22
CA GLU A 35 14.28 -17.91 12.53
C GLU A 35 13.27 -17.62 13.65
N VAL A 36 12.14 -16.98 13.33
CA VAL A 36 11.16 -16.49 14.32
C VAL A 36 9.80 -17.16 14.12
N PRO A 37 9.41 -18.10 15.02
CA PRO A 37 8.09 -18.72 14.94
C PRO A 37 6.98 -17.69 15.07
N GLY A 38 6.03 -17.72 14.13
CA GLY A 38 4.92 -16.77 14.05
C GLY A 38 5.20 -15.57 13.13
N ALA A 39 6.44 -15.31 12.73
CA ALA A 39 6.75 -14.23 11.78
C ALA A 39 6.23 -14.52 10.37
N ALA A 40 6.06 -15.79 9.97
CA ALA A 40 5.38 -16.15 8.71
C ALA A 40 3.94 -15.62 8.65
N LEU A 41 3.19 -15.78 9.74
CA LEU A 41 1.77 -15.44 9.83
C LEU A 41 1.58 -13.92 9.95
N LEU A 42 2.46 -13.26 10.69
CA LEU A 42 2.54 -11.79 10.74
C LEU A 42 2.96 -11.19 9.38
N GLY A 43 4.01 -11.73 8.76
CA GLY A 43 4.53 -11.25 7.48
C GLY A 43 3.52 -11.38 6.35
N SER A 44 2.83 -12.52 6.26
CA SER A 44 1.75 -12.73 5.29
C SER A 44 0.57 -11.78 5.52
N GLY A 45 0.13 -11.57 6.76
CA GLY A 45 -0.92 -10.59 7.08
C GLY A 45 -0.54 -9.16 6.69
N VAL A 46 0.66 -8.72 7.05
CA VAL A 46 1.20 -7.38 6.73
C VAL A 46 1.32 -7.19 5.21
N PHE A 47 1.79 -8.21 4.50
CA PHE A 47 1.91 -8.19 3.04
C PHE A 47 0.55 -8.07 2.34
N LEU A 48 -0.45 -8.84 2.78
CA LEU A 48 -1.81 -8.79 2.23
C LEU A 48 -2.47 -7.43 2.44
N ILE A 49 -2.26 -6.80 3.60
CA ILE A 49 -2.76 -5.44 3.87
C ILE A 49 -2.13 -4.43 2.90
N GLY A 50 -0.81 -4.52 2.69
CA GLY A 50 -0.09 -3.63 1.76
C GLY A 50 -0.58 -3.76 0.31
N ILE A 51 -0.81 -4.98 -0.17
CA ILE A 51 -1.35 -5.22 -1.52
C ILE A 51 -2.80 -4.74 -1.64
N ASN A 52 -3.65 -4.97 -0.63
CA ASN A 52 -5.04 -4.55 -0.68
C ASN A 52 -5.19 -3.02 -0.81
N GLU A 53 -4.42 -2.25 -0.03
CA GLU A 53 -4.40 -0.78 -0.14
C GLU A 53 -3.88 -0.31 -1.50
N LEU A 54 -2.87 -0.99 -2.04
CA LEU A 54 -2.35 -0.70 -3.38
C LEU A 54 -3.40 -0.97 -4.47
N CYS A 55 -4.10 -2.10 -4.40
CA CYS A 55 -5.18 -2.45 -5.33
C CYS A 55 -6.34 -1.45 -5.24
N LEU A 56 -6.75 -1.05 -4.03
CA LEU A 56 -7.81 -0.06 -3.83
C LEU A 56 -7.40 1.32 -4.38
N TYR A 57 -6.12 1.69 -4.21
CA TYR A 57 -5.56 2.91 -4.79
C TYR A 57 -5.59 2.89 -6.33
N ILE A 58 -5.19 1.77 -6.95
CA ILE A 58 -5.21 1.61 -8.42
C ILE A 58 -6.64 1.66 -8.94
N ALA A 59 -7.57 0.93 -8.33
CA ALA A 59 -8.98 0.91 -8.72
C ALA A 59 -9.58 2.32 -8.69
N LYS A 60 -9.38 3.05 -7.59
CA LYS A 60 -9.86 4.43 -7.44
C LYS A 60 -9.20 5.42 -8.40
N SER A 61 -7.95 5.18 -8.79
CA SER A 61 -7.26 6.00 -9.79
C SER A 61 -7.80 5.74 -11.20
N SER A 62 -8.25 4.51 -11.48
CA SER A 62 -8.85 4.11 -12.76
C SER A 62 -10.27 4.64 -12.96
N GLU A 63 -11.03 4.86 -11.89
CA GLU A 63 -12.39 5.40 -11.93
C GLU A 63 -12.45 6.92 -12.15
N ARG A 64 -11.31 7.63 -12.19
CA ARG A 64 -11.30 9.07 -12.46
C ARG A 64 -11.76 9.28 -13.92
N PRO A 65 -12.95 9.88 -14.16
CA PRO A 65 -13.46 10.03 -15.52
C PRO A 65 -12.53 10.95 -16.30
N THR A 66 -12.10 10.46 -17.46
CA THR A 66 -11.45 11.30 -18.47
C THR A 66 -12.54 12.23 -19.00
N THR A 67 -12.69 13.41 -18.39
CA THR A 67 -13.49 14.49 -18.94
C THR A 67 -12.73 15.05 -20.15
N THR A 68 -12.94 14.43 -21.31
CA THR A 68 -12.85 15.07 -22.63
C THR A 68 -14.06 15.97 -22.85
#